data_AF-A0A2J6HJA4-F1
#
_entry.id   AF-A0A2J6HJA4-F1
#
_cell.length_a   1.000
_cell.length_b   1.000
_cell.length_c   1.000
_cell.angle_alpha   90.00
_cell.angle_beta   90.00
_cell.angle_gamma   90.00
#
_symmetry.space_group_name_H-M   'P 1'
#
loop_
_entity.id
_entity.type
_entity.pdbx_description
1 polymer ?
#
loop_
_entity_poly.entity_id
_entity_poly.type
_entity_poly.pdbx_seq_one_letter_code
_entity_poly.pdbx_strand_id
1 'polypeptide(L)'
;APSNDTYEDIINSGNLNLISDYKLKEKISSYYAFLNEVANVEQYYLNHMDNYGFPILYKTLYIHKLEFISKESYQSLEFTNMYLGVVSYVQQINRIYREALEKNKELKTELAIALKIESFKK
;
A
#
# COMPACT_ATOMS: atom_id res chain seq x y z
N ALA A 1 10.68 -10.65 7.09
CA ALA A 1 10.55 -9.18 7.13
C ALA A 1 11.75 -8.61 6.39
N PRO A 2 11.57 -7.65 5.45
CA PRO A 2 12.70 -6.86 4.97
C PRO A 2 13.28 -6.14 6.21
N SER A 3 14.57 -6.30 6.47
CA SER A 3 15.22 -5.78 7.66
C SER A 3 15.20 -4.25 7.66
N ASN A 4 14.76 -3.66 8.78
CA ASN A 4 14.89 -2.22 9.06
C ASN A 4 16.33 -1.72 8.87
N ASP A 5 17.31 -2.63 8.96
CA ASP A 5 18.72 -2.39 8.66
C ASP A 5 18.92 -1.73 7.29
N THR A 6 18.16 -2.09 6.26
CA THR A 6 18.39 -1.55 4.90
C THR A 6 18.04 -0.06 4.78
N TYR A 7 17.05 0.41 5.55
CA TYR A 7 16.64 1.82 5.56
C TYR A 7 17.62 2.68 6.35
N GLU A 8 18.00 2.23 7.55
CA GLU A 8 19.05 2.88 8.31
C GLU A 8 20.36 2.87 7.52
N ASP A 9 20.69 1.80 6.81
CA ASP A 9 21.88 1.71 5.97
C ASP A 9 21.82 2.63 4.75
N ILE A 10 20.67 2.87 4.12
CA ILE A 10 20.53 3.85 3.03
C ILE A 10 20.66 5.28 3.57
N ILE A 11 20.09 5.57 4.74
CA ILE A 11 20.25 6.87 5.41
C ILE A 11 21.71 7.07 5.85
N ASN A 12 22.32 6.05 6.48
CA ASN A 12 23.69 6.03 6.99
C ASN A 12 24.73 5.94 5.88
N SER A 13 24.41 5.37 4.71
CA SER A 13 25.26 5.43 3.52
C SER A 13 25.39 6.86 2.98
N GLY A 14 24.51 7.76 3.41
CA GLY A 14 24.67 9.20 3.28
C GLY A 14 25.89 9.77 3.99
N ASN A 15 26.47 9.08 4.99
CA ASN A 15 27.78 9.41 5.57
C ASN A 15 28.95 8.71 4.84
N LEU A 16 28.68 7.77 3.95
CA LEU A 16 29.68 6.95 3.24
C LEU A 16 29.79 7.24 1.72
N ASN A 17 29.08 8.25 1.19
CA ASN A 17 29.13 8.67 -0.22
C ASN A 17 28.77 7.56 -1.25
N LEU A 18 28.01 6.52 -0.89
CA LEU A 18 27.66 5.42 -1.82
C LEU A 18 26.62 5.82 -2.89
N ILE A 19 25.79 6.83 -2.64
CA ILE A 19 24.91 7.46 -3.64
C ILE A 19 25.15 8.97 -3.58
N SER A 20 25.93 9.50 -4.52
CA SER A 20 26.24 10.93 -4.60
C SER A 20 25.10 11.76 -5.20
N ASP A 21 24.14 11.13 -5.87
CA ASP A 21 23.00 11.81 -6.49
C ASP A 21 21.91 12.10 -5.45
N TYR A 22 21.83 13.37 -5.04
CA TYR A 22 20.85 13.87 -4.07
C TYR A 22 19.40 13.61 -4.51
N LYS A 23 19.11 13.76 -5.81
CA LYS A 23 17.76 13.60 -6.36
C LYS A 23 17.32 12.14 -6.32
N LEU A 24 18.22 11.22 -6.65
CA LEU A 24 17.97 9.79 -6.50
C LEU A 24 17.74 9.42 -5.02
N LYS A 25 18.54 9.96 -4.10
CA LYS A 25 18.40 9.74 -2.66
C LYS A 25 17.04 10.19 -2.13
N GLU A 26 16.60 11.40 -2.50
CA GLU A 26 15.29 11.92 -2.11
C GLU A 26 14.15 11.02 -2.60
N LYS A 27 14.23 10.55 -3.86
CA LYS A 27 13.23 9.65 -4.45
C LYS A 27 13.19 8.29 -3.78
N ILE A 28 14.33 7.71 -3.41
CA ILE A 28 14.40 6.46 -2.64
C ILE A 28 13.71 6.66 -1.28
N SER A 29 14.09 7.70 -0.54
CA SER A 29 13.52 7.99 0.78
C SER A 29 12.00 8.22 0.71
N SER A 30 11.53 9.03 -0.24
CA SER A 30 10.11 9.29 -0.45
C SER A 30 9.32 8.04 -0.82
N TYR A 31 9.89 7.16 -1.65
CA TYR A 31 9.24 5.89 -2.00
C TYR A 31 9.10 4.97 -0.79
N TYR A 32 10.15 4.83 0.03
CA TYR A 32 10.09 4.03 1.25
C TYR A 32 9.11 4.60 2.29
N ALA A 33 9.11 5.92 2.51
CA ALA A 33 8.13 6.55 3.39
C ALA A 33 6.69 6.26 2.93
N PHE A 34 6.45 6.35 1.62
CA PHE A 34 5.14 6.04 1.05
C PHE A 34 4.76 4.55 1.23
N LEU A 35 5.70 3.61 1.11
CA LEU A 35 5.41 2.19 1.38
C LEU A 35 4.99 1.94 2.83
N ASN A 36 5.55 2.68 3.79
CA ASN A 36 5.10 2.62 5.19
C ASN A 36 3.67 3.16 5.35
N GLU A 37 3.30 4.22 4.62
CA GLU A 37 1.92 4.72 4.58
C GLU A 37 0.96 3.67 3.99
N VAL A 38 1.37 2.99 2.91
CA VAL A 38 0.59 1.89 2.32
C VAL A 38 0.33 0.79 3.34
N ALA A 39 1.37 0.35 4.06
CA ALA A 39 1.24 -0.69 5.08
C ALA A 39 0.27 -0.28 6.22
N ASN A 40 0.28 0.99 6.63
CA ASN A 40 -0.65 1.50 7.64
C ASN A 40 -2.10 1.45 7.15
N VAL A 41 -2.35 1.80 5.88
CA VAL A 41 -3.69 1.75 5.29
C VAL A 41 -4.17 0.30 5.13
N GLU A 42 -3.31 -0.61 4.69
CA GLU A 42 -3.61 -2.04 4.61
C GLU A 42 -3.98 -2.61 5.99
N GLN A 43 -3.20 -2.29 7.02
CA GLN A 43 -3.49 -2.73 8.39
C GLN A 43 -4.84 -2.20 8.89
N TYR A 44 -5.14 -0.93 8.62
CA TYR A 44 -6.41 -0.34 8.97
C TYR A 44 -7.59 -1.03 8.25
N TYR A 45 -7.43 -1.36 6.97
CA TYR A 45 -8.44 -2.12 6.22
C TYR A 45 -8.65 -3.52 6.77
N LEU A 46 -7.57 -4.26 7.05
CA LEU A 46 -7.66 -5.58 7.68
C LEU A 46 -8.41 -5.51 8.99
N ASN A 47 -8.06 -4.55 9.85
CA ASN A 47 -8.78 -4.33 11.11
C ASN A 47 -10.26 -4.00 10.89
N HIS A 48 -10.60 -3.21 9.86
CA HIS A 48 -11.99 -2.90 9.55
C HIS A 48 -12.76 -4.15 9.06
N MET A 49 -12.13 -4.97 8.21
CA MET A 49 -12.71 -6.22 7.74
C MET A 49 -12.92 -7.22 8.89
N ASP A 50 -11.94 -7.36 9.78
CA ASP A 50 -12.02 -8.28 10.92
C ASP A 50 -13.12 -7.87 11.91
N ASN A 51 -13.27 -6.56 12.16
CA ASN A 51 -14.24 -6.06 13.13
C ASN A 51 -15.67 -5.92 12.56
N TYR A 52 -15.81 -5.69 11.25
CA TYR A 52 -17.10 -5.33 10.65
C TYR A 52 -17.42 -6.14 9.39
N GLY A 53 -16.50 -6.20 8.42
CA GLY A 53 -16.71 -6.83 7.12
C GLY A 53 -16.97 -8.35 7.18
N PHE A 54 -16.07 -9.13 7.78
CA PHE A 54 -16.26 -10.57 7.92
C PHE A 54 -17.43 -10.94 8.83
N PRO A 55 -17.61 -10.29 10.01
CA PRO A 55 -18.75 -10.57 10.87
C PRO A 55 -20.10 -10.38 10.17
N ILE A 56 -20.28 -9.31 9.39
CA ILE A 56 -21.55 -9.12 8.67
C ILE A 56 -21.74 -10.18 7.59
N LEU A 57 -20.68 -10.48 6.81
CA LEU A 57 -20.75 -11.54 5.78
C LEU A 57 -21.13 -12.89 6.39
N TYR A 58 -20.55 -13.27 7.52
CA TYR A 58 -20.86 -14.52 8.20
C TYR A 58 -22.29 -14.56 8.78
N LYS A 59 -22.84 -13.41 9.16
CA LYS A 59 -24.23 -13.30 9.64
C LYS A 59 -25.26 -13.26 8.52
N THR A 60 -24.87 -12.87 7.31
CA THR A 60 -25.82 -12.57 6.23
C THR A 60 -25.75 -13.53 5.05
N LEU A 61 -24.65 -14.27 4.88
CA LEU A 61 -24.37 -15.07 3.68
C LEU A 61 -24.04 -16.54 4.02
N TYR A 62 -24.70 -17.47 3.34
CA TYR A 62 -24.22 -18.84 3.21
C TYR A 62 -23.03 -18.88 2.25
N ILE A 63 -21.81 -18.72 2.78
CA ILE A 63 -20.58 -18.61 1.97
C ILE A 63 -20.41 -19.75 0.96
N HIS A 64 -20.68 -20.99 1.36
CA HIS A 64 -20.55 -22.16 0.49
C HIS A 64 -21.54 -22.17 -0.70
N LYS A 65 -22.66 -21.44 -0.61
CA LYS A 65 -23.66 -21.29 -1.68
C LYS A 65 -23.58 -19.94 -2.38
N LEU A 66 -22.88 -18.97 -1.78
CA LEU A 66 -22.89 -17.56 -2.19
C LEU A 66 -24.31 -16.96 -2.21
N GLU A 67 -25.17 -17.41 -1.28
CA GLU A 67 -26.56 -16.98 -1.16
C GLU A 67 -26.79 -16.25 0.16
N PHE A 68 -27.59 -15.18 0.15
CA PHE A 68 -28.01 -14.53 1.38
C PHE A 68 -28.94 -15.43 2.18
N ILE A 69 -28.83 -15.39 3.50
CA ILE A 69 -29.66 -16.20 4.41
C ILE A 69 -31.14 -15.83 4.26
N SER A 70 -31.43 -14.53 4.12
CA SER A 70 -32.76 -14.01 3.85
C SER A 70 -32.68 -12.68 3.09
N LYS A 71 -33.83 -12.18 2.65
CA LYS A 71 -33.91 -10.87 1.99
C LYS A 71 -33.54 -9.73 2.93
N GLU A 72 -33.92 -9.84 4.19
CA GLU A 72 -33.64 -8.86 5.25
C GLU A 72 -32.13 -8.75 5.55
N SER A 73 -31.37 -9.81 5.25
CA SER A 73 -29.94 -9.90 5.52
C SER A 73 -29.11 -8.84 4.79
N TYR A 74 -29.54 -8.40 3.60
CA TYR A 74 -28.85 -7.35 2.82
C TYR A 74 -29.65 -6.05 2.71
N GLN A 75 -30.87 -6.00 3.25
CA GLN A 75 -31.72 -4.81 3.25
C GLN A 75 -31.61 -3.99 4.54
N SER A 76 -30.84 -4.47 5.52
CA SER A 76 -30.62 -3.74 6.75
C SER A 76 -29.73 -2.51 6.53
N LEU A 77 -29.96 -1.48 7.35
CA LEU A 77 -29.11 -0.30 7.39
C LEU A 77 -27.67 -0.66 7.79
N GLU A 78 -27.52 -1.60 8.73
CA GLU A 78 -26.23 -2.12 9.18
C GLU A 78 -25.44 -2.72 8.01
N PHE A 79 -26.05 -3.64 7.25
CA PHE A 79 -25.42 -4.24 6.08
C PHE A 79 -25.02 -3.17 5.06
N THR A 80 -25.93 -2.24 4.76
CA THR A 80 -25.68 -1.16 3.79
C THR A 80 -24.48 -0.31 4.20
N ASN A 81 -24.41 0.12 5.46
CA ASN A 81 -23.32 0.95 5.96
C ASN A 81 -21.98 0.20 5.96
N MET A 82 -21.98 -1.06 6.39
CA MET A 82 -20.76 -1.88 6.39
C MET A 82 -20.28 -2.16 4.96
N TYR A 83 -21.19 -2.51 4.05
CA TYR A 83 -20.87 -2.73 2.64
C TYR A 83 -20.29 -1.48 1.98
N LEU A 84 -20.90 -0.30 2.21
CA LEU A 84 -20.35 0.97 1.71
C LEU A 84 -18.97 1.28 2.29
N GLY A 85 -18.73 0.94 3.57
CA GLY A 85 -17.40 1.00 4.18
C GLY A 85 -16.39 0.16 3.41
N VAL A 86 -16.69 -1.12 3.19
CA VAL A 86 -15.84 -2.03 2.42
C VAL A 86 -15.55 -1.50 1.01
N VAL A 87 -16.59 -1.05 0.28
CA VAL A 87 -16.43 -0.48 -1.06
C VAL A 87 -15.52 0.75 -1.05
N SER A 88 -15.71 1.66 -0.09
CA SER A 88 -14.87 2.85 0.06
C SER A 88 -13.41 2.48 0.30
N TYR A 89 -13.13 1.49 1.14
CA TYR A 89 -11.77 1.05 1.39
C TYR A 89 -11.13 0.37 0.19
N VAL A 90 -11.85 -0.48 -0.52
CA VAL A 90 -11.35 -1.09 -1.76
C VAL A 90 -10.97 -0.01 -2.77
N GLN A 91 -11.75 1.07 -2.90
CA GLN A 91 -11.41 2.20 -3.76
C GLN A 91 -10.14 2.93 -3.28
N GLN A 92 -10.00 3.16 -1.98
CA GLN A 92 -8.82 3.83 -1.40
C GLN A 92 -7.54 3.00 -1.59
N ILE A 93 -7.60 1.70 -1.33
CA ILE A 93 -6.47 0.77 -1.52
C ILE A 93 -6.06 0.73 -2.98
N ASN A 94 -7.03 0.59 -3.90
CA ASN A 94 -6.73 0.61 -5.34
C ASN A 94 -6.06 1.92 -5.78
N ARG A 95 -6.48 3.07 -5.24
CA ARG A 95 -5.83 4.36 -5.51
C ARG A 95 -4.39 4.36 -5.00
N ILE A 96 -4.17 3.93 -3.77
CA ILE A 96 -2.83 3.91 -3.14
C ILE A 96 -1.87 2.99 -3.90
N TYR A 97 -2.31 1.80 -4.34
CA TYR A 97 -1.46 0.92 -5.15
C TYR A 97 -1.11 1.51 -6.51
N ARG A 98 -2.03 2.25 -7.13
CA ARG A 98 -1.72 2.97 -8.38
C ARG A 98 -0.67 4.05 -8.14
N GLU A 99 -0.78 4.81 -7.05
CA GLU A 99 0.22 5.80 -6.65
C GLU A 99 1.58 5.13 -6.34
N ALA A 100 1.58 3.98 -5.68
CA ALA A 100 2.78 3.18 -5.42
C ALA A 100 3.48 2.78 -6.73
N LEU A 101 2.71 2.36 -7.73
CA LEU A 101 3.23 1.98 -9.03
C LEU A 101 3.86 3.18 -9.76
N GLU A 102 3.21 4.34 -9.74
CA GLU A 102 3.77 5.54 -10.37
C GLU A 102 5.06 6.00 -9.68
N LYS A 103 5.09 6.04 -8.33
CA LYS A 103 6.32 6.34 -7.58
C LYS A 103 7.44 5.33 -7.85
N ASN A 104 7.11 4.05 -8.04
CA ASN A 104 8.08 3.02 -8.42
C ASN A 104 8.66 3.28 -9.83
N LYS A 105 7.81 3.69 -10.79
CA LYS A 105 8.26 4.06 -12.15
C LYS A 105 9.17 5.29 -12.13
N GLU A 106 8.82 6.31 -11.36
CA GLU A 106 9.67 7.50 -11.17
C GLU A 106 11.04 7.09 -10.62
N LEU A 107 11.07 6.30 -9.55
CA LEU A 107 12.31 5.84 -8.93
C LEU A 107 13.17 5.03 -9.91
N LYS A 108 12.58 4.11 -10.68
CA LYS A 108 13.29 3.35 -11.72
C LYS A 108 13.90 4.25 -12.79
N THR A 109 13.19 5.31 -13.17
CA THR A 109 13.64 6.27 -14.18
C THR A 109 14.84 7.06 -13.67
N GLU A 110 14.76 7.59 -12.45
CA GLU A 110 15.86 8.34 -11.83
C GLU A 110 17.10 7.46 -11.59
N LEU A 111 16.90 6.21 -11.17
CA LEU A 111 18.00 5.24 -11.03
C LEU A 111 18.69 4.99 -12.38
N ALA A 112 17.94 4.80 -13.46
CA ALA A 112 18.50 4.60 -14.78
C ALA A 112 19.28 5.83 -15.29
N ILE A 113 18.82 7.04 -14.96
CA ILE A 113 19.52 8.29 -15.28
C ILE A 113 20.85 8.36 -14.52
N ALA A 114 20.83 8.13 -13.21
CA ALA A 114 22.03 8.17 -12.38
C ALA A 114 23.10 7.17 -12.87
N LEU A 115 22.71 5.94 -13.17
CA LEU A 115 23.61 4.90 -13.69
C LEU A 115 24.22 5.26 -15.06
N LYS A 116 23.45 5.89 -15.94
CA LYS A 116 23.97 6.39 -17.23
C LYS A 116 25.01 7.49 -17.02
N ILE A 117 24.75 8.44 -16.13
CA ILE A 117 25.68 9.54 -15.84
C ILE A 117 27.02 9.02 -15.30
N GLU A 118 27.01 7.99 -14.45
CA GLU A 118 28.24 7.35 -13.97
C GLU A 118 29.02 6.66 -15.10
N SER A 119 28.34 6.04 -16.07
CA SER A 119 29.01 5.40 -17.21
C SER A 119 29.77 6.38 -18.13
N PHE A 120 29.37 7.65 -18.16
CA PHE A 120 30.05 8.71 -18.93
C PHE A 120 31.19 9.40 -18.16
N LYS A 121 31.32 9.13 -16.85
CA LYS A 121 32.40 9.69 -16.00
C LYS A 121 33.62 8.77 -15.88
N LYS A 122 33.56 7.56 -16.43
CA LYS A 122 34.69 6.62 -16.57
C LYS A 122 35.32 6.75 -17.95
#